data_AF-A0A6V7LF68-F1
#
_entry.id   AF-A0A6V7LF68-F1
#
_cell.length_a   1.000
_cell.length_b   1.000
_cell.length_c   1.000
_cell.angle_alpha   90.00
_cell.angle_beta   90.00
_cell.angle_gamma   90.00
#
_symmetry.space_group_name_H-M   'P 1'
#
loop_
_entity.id
_entity.type
_entity.pdbx_description
1 polymer ?
#
loop_
_entity_poly.entity_id
_entity_poly.type
_entity_poly.pdbx_seq_one_letter_code
_entity_poly.pdbx_strand_id
1 'polypeptide(L)'
;YGLLGASGCGKTTLLSCIVGRRRLNSGEIWVLGGKPGSKGSGVPGPRVGYMPQELALYGEFTIRETFIYFGWCAGMTTSEVDSKLEFLLK
;
A
#
# COMPACT_ATOMS: atom_id res chain seq x y z
N TYR A 1 0.21 -1.54 -16.34
CA TYR A 1 1.62 -1.18 -16.53
C TYR A 1 2.49 -2.06 -15.65
N GLY A 2 3.70 -2.42 -16.10
CA GLY A 2 4.67 -3.19 -15.31
C GLY A 2 6.03 -2.50 -15.34
N LEU A 3 6.72 -2.47 -14.21
CA LEU A 3 8.07 -1.91 -14.09
C LEU A 3 9.10 -3.03 -14.22
N LEU A 4 9.78 -3.11 -15.37
CA LEU A 4 10.68 -4.21 -15.73
C LEU A 4 12.13 -3.71 -15.86
N GLY A 5 13.10 -4.56 -15.50
CA GLY A 5 14.52 -4.27 -15.59
C GLY A 5 15.36 -5.18 -14.69
N ALA A 6 16.69 -5.22 -14.90
CA ALA A 6 17.62 -6.05 -14.14
C ALA A 6 17.59 -5.77 -12.63
N SER A 7 18.11 -6.70 -11.81
CA SER A 7 18.30 -6.43 -10.38
C SER A 7 19.20 -5.20 -10.19
N GLY A 8 18.88 -4.35 -9.21
CA GLY A 8 19.64 -3.12 -8.94
C GLY A 8 19.31 -1.91 -9.82
N CYS A 9 18.49 -2.02 -10.88
CA CYS A 9 18.16 -0.87 -11.74
C CYS A 9 17.23 0.19 -11.10
N GLY A 10 16.89 0.06 -9.81
CA GLY A 10 16.14 1.07 -9.07
C GLY A 10 14.62 0.88 -9.00
N LYS A 11 14.06 -0.24 -9.48
CA LYS A 11 12.59 -0.49 -9.47
C LYS A 11 11.94 -0.29 -8.11
N THR A 12 12.47 -0.96 -7.08
CA THR A 12 11.95 -0.86 -5.71
C THR A 12 12.13 0.55 -5.15
N THR A 13 13.20 1.25 -5.53
CA THR A 13 13.42 2.65 -5.16
C THR A 13 12.36 3.55 -5.78
N LEU A 14 12.07 3.38 -7.07
CA LEU A 14 11.02 4.13 -7.76
C LEU A 14 9.64 3.86 -7.15
N LEU A 15 9.29 2.60 -6.90
CA LEU A 15 8.03 2.23 -6.24
C LEU A 15 7.92 2.88 -4.85
N SER A 16 9.01 2.89 -4.08
CA SER A 16 9.05 3.54 -2.75
C SER A 16 8.79 5.05 -2.83
N CYS A 17 9.27 5.71 -3.89
CA CYS A 17 8.97 7.13 -4.14
C CYS A 17 7.50 7.34 -4.54
N ILE A 18 6.96 6.48 -5.41
CA ILE A 18 5.55 6.55 -5.85
C ILE A 18 4.61 6.42 -4.65
N VAL A 19 4.85 5.47 -3.75
CA VAL A 19 4.01 5.26 -2.56
C VAL A 19 4.33 6.21 -1.40
N GLY A 20 5.24 7.18 -1.61
CA GLY A 20 5.59 8.20 -0.63
C GLY A 20 6.40 7.70 0.57
N ARG A 21 6.98 6.49 0.49
CA ARG A 21 7.92 5.97 1.51
C ARG A 21 9.33 6.55 1.39
N ARG A 22 9.69 7.10 0.23
CA ARG A 22 10.98 7.76 -0.02
C ARG A 22 10.77 9.07 -0.77
N ARG A 23 11.59 10.08 -0.48
CA ARG A 23 11.59 11.35 -1.21
C ARG A 23 12.48 11.25 -2.45
N LEU A 24 12.04 11.85 -3.55
CA LEU A 24 12.88 12.06 -4.73
C LEU A 24 14.00 13.07 -4.46
N ASN A 25 15.17 12.82 -5.05
CA ASN A 25 16.28 13.79 -5.04
C ASN A 25 16.00 14.98 -5.96
N SER A 26 15.38 14.75 -7.12
CA SER A 26 15.00 15.75 -8.11
C SER A 26 13.81 15.27 -8.95
N GLY A 27 13.20 16.19 -9.71
CA GLY A 27 12.01 15.90 -10.52
C GLY A 27 10.72 15.85 -9.70
N GLU A 28 9.64 15.40 -10.34
CA GLU A 28 8.30 15.37 -9.74
C GLU A 28 7.59 14.03 -9.99
N ILE A 29 6.76 13.61 -9.03
CA ILE A 29 5.82 12.49 -9.16
C ILE A 29 4.44 12.98 -8.72
N TRP A 30 3.43 12.63 -9.50
CA TRP A 30 2.02 12.88 -9.20
C TRP A 30 1.29 11.55 -9.12
N VAL A 31 0.62 11.30 -7.98
CA VAL A 31 -0.16 10.09 -7.73
C VAL A 31 -1.57 10.49 -7.38
N LEU A 32 -2.53 10.06 -8.21
CA LEU A 32 -3.96 10.36 -8.04
C LEU A 32 -4.24 11.86 -7.81
N GLY A 33 -3.51 12.74 -8.51
CA GLY A 33 -3.69 14.20 -8.42
C GLY A 33 -2.95 14.90 -7.29
N GLY A 34 -2.09 14.23 -6.53
CA GLY A 34 -1.27 14.84 -5.48
C GLY A 34 0.20 14.40 -5.51
N LYS A 35 1.09 15.22 -4.96
CA LYS A 35 2.50 14.84 -4.75
C LYS A 35 2.60 13.91 -3.52
N PRO A 36 3.16 12.69 -3.62
CA PRO A 36 3.35 11.82 -2.46
C PRO A 36 4.12 12.54 -1.34
N GLY A 37 3.69 12.34 -0.09
CA GLY A 37 4.24 12.98 1.11
C GLY A 37 3.75 14.41 1.36
N SER A 38 3.04 15.04 0.42
CA SER A 38 2.44 16.35 0.65
C SER A 38 1.12 16.26 1.44
N LYS A 39 0.82 17.32 2.20
CA LYS A 39 -0.42 17.41 3.00
C LYS A 39 -1.64 17.25 2.10
N GLY A 40 -2.53 16.33 2.45
CA GLY A 40 -3.77 16.06 1.70
C GLY A 40 -3.59 15.18 0.46
N SER A 41 -2.39 14.72 0.12
CA SER A 41 -2.17 13.83 -1.03
C SER A 41 -2.82 12.46 -0.86
N GLY A 42 -2.95 11.99 0.39
CA GLY A 42 -3.41 10.64 0.74
C GLY A 42 -2.40 9.53 0.42
N VAL A 43 -1.14 9.88 0.13
CA VAL A 43 -0.04 8.95 -0.19
C VAL A 43 1.23 9.39 0.57
N PRO A 44 1.83 8.56 1.44
CA PRO A 44 1.31 7.26 1.89
C PRO A 44 -0.02 7.44 2.63
N GLY A 45 -0.92 6.47 2.51
CA GLY A 45 -2.26 6.57 3.09
C GLY A 45 -3.31 5.75 2.34
N PRO A 46 -4.60 6.00 2.57
CA PRO A 46 -5.68 5.12 2.14
C PRO A 46 -5.93 5.12 0.62
N ARG A 47 -5.27 6.00 -0.14
CA ARG A 47 -5.52 6.13 -1.58
C ARG A 47 -4.78 5.10 -2.42
N VAL A 48 -3.70 4.49 -1.89
CA VAL A 48 -2.86 3.54 -2.64
C VAL A 48 -2.50 2.36 -1.74
N GLY A 49 -2.86 1.15 -2.17
CA GLY A 49 -2.37 -0.09 -1.57
C GLY A 49 -0.95 -0.42 -2.04
N TYR A 50 -0.06 -0.79 -1.11
CA TYR A 50 1.31 -1.19 -1.40
C TYR A 50 1.65 -2.48 -0.67
N MET A 51 2.03 -3.52 -1.43
CA MET A 51 2.55 -4.77 -0.88
C MET A 51 4.08 -4.78 -1.00
N PRO A 52 4.84 -4.68 0.11
CA PRO A 52 6.29 -4.80 0.08
C PRO A 52 6.73 -6.23 -0.28
N GLN A 53 8.03 -6.41 -0.54
CA GLN A 53 8.59 -7.73 -0.86
C GLN A 53 8.53 -8.71 0.31
N GLU A 54 8.77 -8.23 1.53
CA GLU A 54 8.59 -9.01 2.75
C GLU A 54 7.12 -9.00 3.17
N LEU A 55 6.56 -10.19 3.39
CA LEU A 55 5.17 -10.32 3.85
C LEU A 55 5.06 -9.86 5.30
N ALA A 56 4.12 -8.96 5.57
CA ALA A 56 3.75 -8.56 6.93
C ALA A 56 2.64 -9.46 7.51
N LEU A 57 2.75 -10.77 7.30
CA LEU A 57 1.77 -11.74 7.79
C LEU A 57 2.29 -12.41 9.06
N TYR A 58 1.45 -12.43 10.08
CA TYR A 58 1.70 -13.16 11.32
C TYR A 58 1.15 -14.58 11.17
N GLY A 59 1.99 -15.60 11.37
CA GLY A 59 1.60 -16.99 11.16
C GLY A 59 0.57 -17.52 12.16
N GLU A 60 0.40 -16.78 13.25
CA GLU A 60 -0.51 -17.03 14.35
C GLU A 60 -1.93 -16.53 14.05
N PHE A 61 -2.10 -15.66 13.04
CA PHE A 61 -3.40 -15.13 12.66
C PHE A 61 -4.06 -16.03 11.62
N THR A 62 -5.35 -16.31 11.83
CA THR A 62 -6.23 -16.81 10.78
C THR A 62 -6.38 -15.76 9.67
N ILE A 63 -6.90 -16.20 8.52
CA ILE A 63 -7.21 -15.29 7.40
C ILE A 63 -8.12 -14.15 7.89
N ARG A 64 -9.20 -14.48 8.61
CA ARG A 64 -10.14 -13.47 9.10
C ARG A 64 -9.47 -12.46 10.05
N GLU A 65 -8.65 -12.93 10.99
CA GLU A 65 -7.92 -12.05 11.91
C GLU A 65 -6.95 -11.12 11.18
N THR A 66 -6.26 -11.63 10.15
CA THR A 66 -5.38 -10.82 9.30
C THR A 66 -6.16 -9.68 8.62
N PHE A 67 -7.33 -9.98 8.07
CA PHE A 67 -8.18 -8.97 7.43
C PHE A 67 -8.71 -7.94 8.44
N ILE A 68 -9.09 -8.37 9.65
CA ILE A 68 -9.53 -7.47 10.72
C ILE A 68 -8.37 -6.56 11.14
N TYR A 69 -7.19 -7.11 11.37
CA TYR A 69 -6.02 -6.35 11.77
C TYR A 69 -5.67 -5.24 10.75
N PHE A 70 -5.51 -5.59 9.48
CA PHE A 70 -5.20 -4.60 8.44
C PHE A 70 -6.35 -3.64 8.16
N GLY A 71 -7.60 -4.11 8.26
CA GLY A 71 -8.79 -3.29 8.14
C GLY A 71 -8.85 -2.20 9.20
N TRP A 72 -8.60 -2.56 10.47
CA TRP A 72 -8.53 -1.59 11.57
C TRP A 72 -7.38 -0.59 11.38
N CYS A 73 -6.20 -1.04 10.94
CA CYS A 73 -5.10 -0.12 10.59
C CYS A 73 -5.47 0.84 9.45
N ALA A 74 -6.36 0.43 8.54
CA ALA A 74 -6.89 1.25 7.47
C ALA A 74 -8.09 2.13 7.90
N GLY A 75 -8.51 2.06 9.17
CA GLY A 75 -9.63 2.83 9.71
C GLY A 75 -11.01 2.24 9.42
N MET A 76 -11.10 0.96 9.06
CA MET A 76 -12.37 0.25 8.82
C MET A 76 -12.96 -0.29 10.11
N THR A 77 -14.28 -0.34 10.19
CA THR A 77 -15.03 -1.09 11.19
C THR A 77 -15.01 -2.58 10.88
N THR A 78 -15.24 -3.43 11.90
CA THR A 78 -15.31 -4.88 11.70
C THR A 78 -16.39 -5.28 10.70
N SER A 79 -17.54 -4.58 10.67
CA SER A 79 -18.61 -4.84 9.70
C SER A 79 -18.19 -4.54 8.26
N GLU A 80 -17.42 -3.46 8.04
CA GLU A 80 -16.85 -3.15 6.73
C GLU A 80 -15.82 -4.20 6.31
N VAL A 81 -14.99 -4.67 7.25
CA VAL A 81 -14.03 -5.76 6.99
C VAL A 81 -14.76 -7.04 6.59
N ASP A 82 -15.79 -7.44 7.34
CA ASP A 82 -16.55 -8.66 7.04
C ASP A 82 -17.20 -8.58 5.64
N SER A 83 -17.78 -7.42 5.28
CA SER A 83 -18.32 -7.19 3.94
C SER A 83 -17.24 -7.29 2.84
N LYS A 84 -16.04 -6.75 3.11
CA LYS A 84 -14.90 -6.87 2.18
C LYS A 84 -14.38 -8.29 2.07
N LEU A 85 -14.35 -9.02 3.19
CA LEU A 85 -13.90 -10.41 3.24
C LEU A 85 -14.82 -11.30 2.40
N GLU A 86 -16.14 -11.14 2.53
CA GLU A 86 -17.12 -11.86 1.70
C GLU A 86 -16.96 -11.54 0.21
N PHE A 87 -16.63 -10.29 -0.14
CA PHE A 87 -16.39 -9.89 -1.52
C PHE A 87 -15.09 -10.49 -2.08
N LEU A 88 -14.02 -10.55 -1.29
CA LEU A 88 -12.69 -10.99 -1.74
C LEU A 88 -12.49 -12.51 -1.74
N LEU A 89 -13.30 -13.25 -0.99
CA LEU A 89 -13.25 -14.72 -0.92
C LEU A 89 -14.27 -15.43 -1.82
N LYS A 90 -15.14 -14.68 -2.49
CA LYS A 90 -15.99 -15.17 -3.59
C LYS A 90 -15.24 -15.08 -4.91
#